data_AF-A0A941Y7D8-F1
#
_entry.id   AF-A0A941Y7D8-F1
#
_cell.length_a   1.000
_cell.length_b   1.000
_cell.length_c   1.000
_cell.angle_alpha   90.00
_cell.angle_beta   90.00
_cell.angle_gamma   90.00
#
_symmetry.space_group_name_H-M   'P 1'
#
loop_
_entity.id
_entity.type
_entity.pdbx_description
1 polymer ?
#
loop_
_entity_poly.entity_id
_entity_poly.type
_entity_poly.pdbx_seq_one_letter_code
_entity_poly.pdbx_strand_id
1 'polypeptide(L)'
;KMVHNGIEYSDMQLIGEAYQLLRDGLGLTASQIADVFTEWNTGDLDSFLVEITAEVLRQVDATTGKPLVDVILDEAEQKGTGRWTVKSALDLGVPVTGIAEAVFARALSGSVAQRRAAAGLASGQLGARPTDAATFTEDVRKALYASKIVAYAQGFNQIQAGSAEYDWGVTPGDLARIWRGGCIIRAKFLNRITEAFDGTPDLATLLAAPYFRDAVESGIDSWRRVVVTATQLGIPVPGFSSALSYYDGLRTERLPAALTQGLRDFFGAHTYGRIDADHDKKFHTLWSGDRSEVEA
;
A
#
# COMPACT_ATOMS: atom_id res chain seq x y z
N LYS A 1 -1.86 -18.46 3.19
CA LYS A 1 -2.09 -17.83 4.52
C LYS A 1 -1.14 -16.67 4.81
N MET A 2 0.17 -16.83 4.60
CA MET A 2 1.15 -15.73 4.80
C MET A 2 0.75 -14.44 4.07
N VAL A 3 0.50 -14.50 2.75
CA VAL A 3 0.07 -13.34 1.95
C VAL A 3 -1.21 -12.68 2.48
N HIS A 4 -2.20 -13.46 2.91
CA HIS A 4 -3.38 -12.92 3.59
C HIS A 4 -3.00 -12.03 4.79
N ASN A 5 -2.07 -12.47 5.64
CA ASN A 5 -1.63 -11.64 6.77
C ASN A 5 -0.78 -10.44 6.34
N GLY A 6 -0.09 -10.51 5.20
CA GLY A 6 0.53 -9.33 4.59
C GLY A 6 -0.50 -8.27 4.18
N ILE A 7 -1.56 -8.70 3.49
CA ILE A 7 -2.69 -7.82 3.12
C ILE A 7 -3.36 -7.25 4.37
N GLU A 8 -3.60 -8.07 5.39
CA GLU A 8 -4.14 -7.64 6.68
C GLU A 8 -3.30 -6.53 7.32
N TYR A 9 -1.96 -6.63 7.27
CA TYR A 9 -1.07 -5.60 7.80
C TYR A 9 -1.22 -4.29 7.01
N SER A 10 -1.29 -4.38 5.68
CA SER A 10 -1.51 -3.21 4.83
C SER A 10 -2.86 -2.54 5.09
N ASP A 11 -3.94 -3.32 5.23
CA ASP A 11 -5.27 -2.78 5.54
C ASP A 11 -5.27 -2.04 6.88
N MET A 12 -4.71 -2.63 7.93
CA MET A 12 -4.60 -1.99 9.25
C MET A 12 -3.76 -0.70 9.19
N GLN A 13 -2.67 -0.70 8.42
CA GLN A 13 -1.81 0.46 8.26
C GLN A 13 -2.54 1.60 7.54
N LEU A 14 -3.25 1.31 6.44
CA LEU A 14 -4.02 2.30 5.69
C LEU A 14 -5.18 2.89 6.52
N ILE A 15 -5.83 2.06 7.33
CA ILE A 15 -6.85 2.52 8.29
C ILE A 15 -6.22 3.43 9.34
N GLY A 16 -5.05 3.08 9.88
CA GLY A 16 -4.30 3.91 10.83
C GLY A 16 -3.91 5.27 10.25
N GLU A 17 -3.47 5.30 8.99
CA GLU A 17 -3.16 6.55 8.28
C GLU A 17 -4.41 7.40 8.04
N ALA A 18 -5.53 6.79 7.66
CA ALA A 18 -6.80 7.50 7.53
C ALA A 18 -7.25 8.09 8.87
N TYR A 19 -7.15 7.33 9.96
CA TYR A 19 -7.39 7.83 11.32
C TYR A 19 -6.51 9.05 11.64
N GLN A 20 -5.20 8.96 11.37
CA GLN A 20 -4.28 10.06 11.68
C GLN A 20 -4.55 11.31 10.85
N LEU A 21 -4.92 11.18 9.57
CA LEU A 21 -5.30 12.31 8.73
C LEU A 21 -6.56 13.01 9.23
N LEU A 22 -7.56 12.26 9.71
CA LEU A 22 -8.77 12.82 10.30
C LEU A 22 -8.49 13.47 11.68
N ARG A 23 -7.63 12.84 12.49
CA ARG A 23 -7.24 13.34 13.82
C ARG A 23 -6.39 14.61 13.71
N ASP A 24 -5.24 14.53 13.03
CA ASP A 24 -4.23 15.58 13.04
C ASP A 24 -4.48 16.61 11.93
N GLY A 25 -4.99 16.17 10.79
CA GLY A 25 -5.31 17.01 9.64
C GLY A 25 -6.60 17.80 9.82
N LEU A 26 -7.65 17.21 10.40
CA LEU A 26 -8.95 17.89 10.62
C LEU A 26 -9.23 18.24 12.08
N GLY A 27 -8.49 17.69 13.05
CA GLY A 27 -8.75 17.94 14.47
C GLY A 27 -9.95 17.16 15.02
N LEU A 28 -10.41 16.10 14.34
CA LEU A 28 -11.57 15.32 14.80
C LEU A 28 -11.22 14.51 16.05
N THR A 29 -12.19 14.40 16.95
CA THR A 29 -12.10 13.53 18.14
C THR A 29 -12.26 12.05 17.78
N ALA A 30 -11.82 11.13 18.64
CA ALA A 30 -12.00 9.70 18.43
C ALA A 30 -13.46 9.30 18.12
N SER A 31 -14.43 9.89 18.84
CA SER A 31 -15.86 9.62 18.60
C SER A 31 -16.32 10.12 17.23
N GLN A 32 -15.90 11.30 16.79
CA GLN A 32 -16.26 11.81 15.46
C GLN A 32 -15.64 10.95 14.35
N ILE A 33 -14.40 10.49 14.54
CA ILE A 33 -13.76 9.58 13.59
C ILE A 33 -14.49 8.23 13.57
N ALA A 34 -14.98 7.73 14.72
CA ALA A 34 -15.79 6.53 14.76
C ALA A 34 -17.08 6.66 13.92
N ASP A 35 -17.73 7.84 13.93
CA ASP A 35 -18.91 8.10 13.10
C ASP A 35 -18.57 8.06 11.60
N VAL A 36 -17.42 8.63 11.21
CA VAL A 36 -16.91 8.55 9.82
C VAL A 36 -16.67 7.10 9.38
N PHE A 37 -15.97 6.30 10.19
CA PHE A 37 -15.75 4.88 9.86
C PHE A 37 -17.06 4.07 9.86
N THR A 38 -18.03 4.43 10.71
CA THR A 38 -19.37 3.82 10.70
C THR A 38 -20.07 4.08 9.37
N GLU A 39 -20.02 5.31 8.86
CA GLU A 39 -20.57 5.68 7.55
C GLU A 39 -19.84 4.94 6.42
N TRP A 40 -18.51 4.94 6.42
CA TRP A 40 -17.71 4.26 5.41
C TRP A 40 -18.02 2.75 5.32
N ASN A 41 -18.35 2.12 6.45
CA ASN A 41 -18.69 0.69 6.50
C ASN A 41 -20.04 0.35 5.82
N THR A 42 -20.84 1.36 5.45
CA THR A 42 -22.09 1.14 4.70
C THR A 42 -21.89 1.09 3.18
N GLY A 43 -20.73 1.53 2.69
CA GLY A 43 -20.40 1.63 1.26
C GLY A 43 -19.33 0.65 0.79
N ASP A 44 -18.46 1.09 -0.11
CA ASP A 44 -17.42 0.25 -0.74
C ASP A 44 -16.31 -0.22 0.24
N LEU A 45 -16.20 0.43 1.39
CA LEU A 45 -15.27 0.06 2.46
C LEU A 45 -15.85 -0.93 3.48
N ASP A 46 -17.08 -1.42 3.26
CA ASP A 46 -17.71 -2.48 4.05
C ASP A 46 -16.75 -3.67 4.25
N SER A 47 -16.24 -3.77 5.48
CA SER A 47 -15.29 -4.79 5.88
C SER A 47 -15.21 -4.93 7.39
N PHE A 48 -14.79 -6.10 7.85
CA PHE A 48 -14.63 -6.37 9.28
C PHE A 48 -13.64 -5.41 9.95
N LEU A 49 -12.54 -5.04 9.28
CA LEU A 49 -11.55 -4.13 9.86
C LEU A 49 -12.08 -2.70 10.02
N VAL A 50 -12.90 -2.21 9.08
CA VAL A 50 -13.55 -0.89 9.17
C VAL A 50 -14.60 -0.89 10.28
N GLU A 51 -15.41 -1.95 10.36
CA GLU A 51 -16.39 -2.17 11.44
C GLU A 51 -15.74 -2.07 12.83
N ILE A 52 -14.72 -2.90 13.11
CA ILE A 52 -14.08 -2.91 14.43
C ILE A 52 -13.29 -1.64 14.72
N THR A 53 -12.86 -0.90 13.69
CA THR A 53 -12.20 0.40 13.89
C THR A 53 -13.15 1.39 14.54
N ALA A 54 -14.41 1.46 14.07
CA ALA A 54 -15.42 2.30 14.69
C ALA A 54 -15.66 1.91 16.16
N GLU A 55 -15.79 0.61 16.45
CA GLU A 55 -15.98 0.10 17.82
C GLU A 55 -14.81 0.46 18.75
N VAL A 56 -13.57 0.25 18.29
CA VAL A 56 -12.35 0.60 19.06
C VAL A 56 -12.29 2.10 19.36
N LEU A 57 -12.67 2.94 18.40
CA LEU A 57 -12.66 4.39 18.57
C LEU A 57 -13.77 4.91 19.50
N ARG A 58 -14.87 4.18 19.65
CA ARG A 58 -15.94 4.47 20.62
C ARG A 58 -15.60 4.04 22.04
N GLN A 59 -14.68 3.09 22.21
CA GLN A 59 -14.35 2.55 23.52
C GLN A 59 -13.74 3.64 24.41
N VAL A 60 -14.28 3.76 25.62
CA VAL A 60 -13.76 4.65 26.67
C VAL A 60 -13.00 3.81 27.69
N ASP A 61 -11.84 4.30 28.11
CA ASP A 61 -11.08 3.68 29.20
C ASP A 61 -11.78 3.92 30.54
N ALA A 62 -12.04 2.84 31.28
CA ALA A 62 -12.77 2.88 32.54
C ALA A 62 -11.99 3.59 33.67
N THR A 63 -10.66 3.66 33.57
CA THR A 63 -9.80 4.24 34.61
C THR A 63 -9.68 5.75 34.46
N THR A 64 -9.44 6.23 33.24
CA THR A 64 -9.15 7.63 32.93
C THR A 64 -10.35 8.40 32.39
N GLY A 65 -11.40 7.70 31.92
CA GLY A 65 -12.55 8.31 31.25
C GLY A 65 -12.24 8.89 29.86
N LYS A 66 -11.03 8.67 29.34
CA LYS A 66 -10.60 9.13 28.01
C LYS A 66 -10.95 8.09 26.94
N PRO A 67 -10.98 8.45 25.64
CA PRO A 67 -11.00 7.45 24.57
C PRO A 67 -9.86 6.43 24.77
N LEU A 68 -10.16 5.13 24.72
CA LEU A 68 -9.19 4.07 25.01
C LEU A 68 -7.97 4.16 24.06
N VAL A 69 -8.21 4.50 22.79
CA VAL A 69 -7.13 4.68 21.80
C VAL A 69 -6.11 5.73 22.21
N ASP A 70 -6.50 6.75 22.99
CA ASP A 70 -5.61 7.84 23.43
C ASP A 70 -4.71 7.43 24.62
N VAL A 71 -4.95 6.26 25.23
CA VAL A 71 -4.15 5.74 26.35
C VAL A 71 -3.41 4.43 26.01
N ILE A 72 -3.64 3.86 24.82
CA ILE A 72 -2.90 2.70 24.31
C ILE A 72 -1.50 3.14 23.85
N LEU A 73 -0.50 2.31 24.16
CA LEU A 73 0.88 2.52 23.70
C LEU A 73 0.98 2.33 22.18
N ASP A 74 1.66 3.25 21.50
CA ASP A 74 1.84 3.26 20.05
C ASP A 74 3.02 2.40 19.58
N GLU A 75 3.08 1.15 20.07
CA GLU A 75 4.15 0.19 19.81
C GLU A 75 3.55 -1.10 19.25
N ALA A 76 3.37 -1.15 17.93
CA ALA A 76 2.71 -2.26 17.27
C ALA A 76 3.63 -3.47 17.14
N GLU A 77 3.30 -4.55 17.86
CA GLU A 77 3.97 -5.83 17.72
C GLU A 77 3.65 -6.53 16.39
N GLN A 78 4.54 -7.45 15.98
CA GLN A 78 4.29 -8.38 14.89
C GLN A 78 4.75 -9.79 15.22
N LYS A 79 3.93 -10.79 14.89
CA LYS A 79 4.23 -12.22 15.10
C LYS A 79 5.05 -12.85 13.95
N GLY A 80 5.54 -12.04 13.02
CA GLY A 80 6.46 -12.43 11.94
C GLY A 80 5.81 -12.77 10.59
N THR A 81 4.51 -13.07 10.52
CA THR A 81 3.85 -13.48 9.27
C THR A 81 3.84 -12.39 8.19
N GLY A 82 3.62 -11.13 8.55
CA GLY A 82 3.75 -10.00 7.61
C GLY A 82 5.17 -9.88 7.05
N ARG A 83 6.19 -10.04 7.90
CA ARG A 83 7.60 -10.05 7.50
C ARG A 83 7.92 -11.19 6.52
N TRP A 84 7.32 -12.37 6.69
CA TRP A 84 7.50 -13.47 5.75
C TRP A 84 6.94 -13.14 4.36
N THR A 85 5.79 -12.46 4.28
CA THR A 85 5.24 -11.98 3.00
C THR A 85 6.24 -11.11 2.26
N VAL A 86 6.84 -10.14 2.96
CA VAL A 86 7.83 -9.21 2.37
C VAL A 86 9.09 -9.94 1.93
N LYS A 87 9.62 -10.86 2.76
CA LYS A 87 10.79 -11.66 2.39
C LYS A 87 10.55 -12.49 1.13
N SER A 88 9.44 -13.23 1.10
CA SER A 88 9.08 -14.04 -0.05
C SER A 88 8.85 -13.20 -1.31
N ALA A 89 8.33 -11.99 -1.17
CA ALA A 89 8.15 -11.10 -2.32
C ALA A 89 9.49 -10.62 -2.89
N LEU A 90 10.49 -10.36 -2.04
CA LEU A 90 11.86 -10.10 -2.47
C LEU A 90 12.46 -11.31 -3.20
N ASP A 91 12.28 -12.51 -2.66
CA ASP A 91 12.77 -13.75 -3.26
C ASP A 91 12.13 -14.01 -4.64
N LEU A 92 10.84 -13.71 -4.79
CA LEU A 92 10.06 -13.87 -6.03
C LEU A 92 10.21 -12.69 -7.02
N GLY A 93 10.91 -11.61 -6.64
CA GLY A 93 11.00 -10.40 -7.47
C GLY A 93 9.68 -9.64 -7.65
N VAL A 94 8.74 -9.74 -6.70
CA VAL A 94 7.42 -9.10 -6.77
C VAL A 94 7.35 -7.85 -5.89
N PRO A 95 7.00 -6.67 -6.44
CA PRO A 95 6.91 -5.43 -5.67
C PRO A 95 5.62 -5.36 -4.81
N VAL A 96 5.70 -5.81 -3.55
CA VAL A 96 4.61 -5.69 -2.55
C VAL A 96 4.75 -4.46 -1.64
N THR A 97 4.94 -3.29 -2.24
CA THR A 97 5.38 -2.07 -1.54
C THR A 97 4.48 -1.66 -0.38
N GLY A 98 3.15 -1.70 -0.53
CA GLY A 98 2.22 -1.31 0.55
C GLY A 98 2.29 -2.25 1.75
N ILE A 99 2.43 -3.56 1.50
CA ILE A 99 2.61 -4.58 2.54
C ILE A 99 3.97 -4.38 3.24
N ALA A 100 5.03 -4.07 2.46
CA ALA A 100 6.36 -3.81 3.01
C ALA A 100 6.37 -2.58 3.93
N GLU A 101 5.76 -1.48 3.51
CA GLU A 101 5.62 -0.28 4.32
C GLU A 101 4.82 -0.54 5.60
N ALA A 102 3.76 -1.36 5.56
CA ALA A 102 3.04 -1.75 6.76
C ALA A 102 3.90 -2.55 7.76
N VAL A 103 4.84 -3.38 7.27
CA VAL A 103 5.80 -4.08 8.14
C VAL A 103 6.81 -3.08 8.73
N PHE A 104 7.32 -2.14 7.93
CA PHE A 104 8.28 -1.14 8.39
C PHE A 104 7.66 -0.12 9.35
N ALA A 105 6.41 0.30 9.14
CA ALA A 105 5.69 1.19 10.03
C ALA A 105 5.54 0.58 11.45
N ARG A 106 5.26 -0.72 11.55
CA ARG A 106 5.27 -1.42 12.84
C ARG A 106 6.65 -1.41 13.49
N ALA A 107 7.70 -1.73 12.72
CA ALA A 107 9.08 -1.68 13.22
C ALA A 107 9.48 -0.28 13.70
N LEU A 108 9.06 0.77 12.99
CA LEU A 108 9.29 2.16 13.36
C LEU A 108 8.55 2.52 14.65
N SER A 109 7.29 2.09 14.81
CA SER A 109 6.50 2.31 16.03
C SER A 109 7.20 1.73 17.28
N GLY A 110 7.75 0.52 17.18
CA GLY A 110 8.53 -0.12 18.25
C GLY A 110 9.95 0.42 18.44
N SER A 111 10.44 1.32 17.57
CA SER A 111 11.78 1.90 17.66
C SER A 111 11.83 3.09 18.63
N VAL A 112 11.34 2.90 19.85
CA VAL A 112 11.07 3.95 20.85
C VAL A 112 12.29 4.83 21.14
N ALA A 113 13.47 4.23 21.33
CA ALA A 113 14.69 4.98 21.62
C ALA A 113 15.04 5.95 20.46
N GLN A 114 14.87 5.51 19.21
CA GLN A 114 15.11 6.34 18.03
C GLN A 114 14.04 7.43 17.91
N ARG A 115 12.75 7.09 18.07
CA ARG A 115 11.65 8.08 18.03
C ARG A 115 11.81 9.16 19.10
N ARG A 116 12.20 8.78 20.32
CA ARG A 116 12.48 9.73 21.41
C ARG A 116 13.69 10.63 21.09
N ALA A 117 14.76 10.08 20.54
CA ALA A 117 15.94 10.86 20.16
C ALA A 117 15.67 11.85 19.01
N ALA A 118 14.71 11.53 18.13
CA ALA A 118 14.29 12.37 17.01
C ALA A 118 13.19 13.39 17.38
N ALA A 119 12.65 13.35 18.59
CA ALA A 119 11.61 14.29 19.02
C ALA A 119 12.13 15.72 18.99
N GLY A 120 11.41 16.60 18.26
CA GLY A 120 11.78 18.02 18.12
C GLY A 120 12.74 18.32 16.97
N LEU A 121 13.09 17.35 16.12
CA LEU A 121 13.74 17.65 14.84
C LEU A 121 12.88 18.61 14.01
N ALA A 122 13.55 19.48 13.25
CA ALA A 122 12.87 20.51 12.46
C ALA A 122 11.95 19.89 11.40
N SER A 123 10.71 20.36 11.34
CA SER A 123 9.71 19.97 10.34
C SER A 123 9.67 20.88 9.11
N GLY A 124 10.47 21.95 9.09
CA GLY A 124 10.31 23.04 8.12
C GLY A 124 9.02 23.82 8.37
N GLN A 125 8.51 24.49 7.33
CA GLN A 125 7.22 25.19 7.40
C GLN A 125 6.09 24.23 7.03
N LEU A 126 5.27 23.88 8.03
CA LEU A 126 4.06 23.08 7.80
C LEU A 126 2.96 23.93 7.16
N GLY A 127 2.15 23.29 6.31
CA GLY A 127 1.00 23.88 5.65
C GLY A 127 -0.18 24.11 6.59
N ALA A 128 -1.20 24.80 6.07
CA ALA A 128 -2.46 24.99 6.78
C ALA A 128 -3.33 23.72 6.68
N ARG A 129 -4.13 23.47 7.72
CA ARG A 129 -5.14 22.39 7.70
C ARG A 129 -6.19 22.62 6.59
N PRO A 130 -6.77 21.55 6.04
CA PRO A 130 -7.89 21.68 5.10
C PRO A 130 -9.04 22.49 5.68
N THR A 131 -9.58 23.43 4.91
CA THR A 131 -10.70 24.28 5.34
C THR A 131 -12.05 23.63 5.11
N ASP A 132 -12.15 22.69 4.16
CA ASP A 132 -13.34 21.90 3.88
C ASP A 132 -13.14 20.48 4.41
N ALA A 133 -13.61 20.26 5.64
CA ALA A 133 -13.49 18.98 6.33
C ALA A 133 -14.28 17.86 5.63
N ALA A 134 -15.43 18.17 5.02
CA ALA A 134 -16.26 17.17 4.35
C ALA A 134 -15.58 16.66 3.08
N THR A 135 -15.11 17.58 2.23
CA THR A 135 -14.36 17.21 1.01
C THR A 135 -13.09 16.44 1.36
N PHE A 136 -12.31 16.88 2.36
CA PHE A 136 -11.10 16.16 2.74
C PHE A 136 -11.39 14.78 3.34
N THR A 137 -12.48 14.62 4.10
CA THR A 137 -12.91 13.31 4.61
C THR A 137 -13.23 12.34 3.47
N GLU A 138 -13.96 12.81 2.44
CA GLU A 138 -14.23 12.00 1.25
C GLU A 138 -12.95 11.71 0.45
N ASP A 139 -12.02 12.66 0.40
CA ASP A 139 -10.72 12.42 -0.24
C ASP A 139 -9.94 11.29 0.45
N VAL A 140 -9.92 11.29 1.79
CA VAL A 140 -9.29 10.22 2.58
C VAL A 140 -9.99 8.89 2.34
N ARG A 141 -11.33 8.86 2.26
CA ARG A 141 -12.09 7.64 1.97
C ARG A 141 -11.71 7.03 0.62
N LYS A 142 -11.65 7.86 -0.42
CA LYS A 142 -11.26 7.44 -1.79
C LYS A 142 -9.80 7.00 -1.86
N ALA A 143 -8.90 7.69 -1.16
CA ALA A 143 -7.50 7.29 -1.05
C ALA A 143 -7.34 5.94 -0.35
N LEU A 144 -8.09 5.70 0.74
CA LEU A 144 -8.16 4.43 1.47
C LEU A 144 -8.61 3.31 0.54
N TYR A 145 -9.67 3.53 -0.21
CA TYR A 145 -10.18 2.52 -1.13
C TYR A 145 -9.20 2.20 -2.27
N ALA A 146 -8.63 3.22 -2.92
CA ALA A 146 -7.65 3.03 -4.00
C ALA A 146 -6.37 2.32 -3.51
N SER A 147 -5.87 2.68 -2.32
CA SER A 147 -4.68 2.06 -1.75
C SER A 147 -4.92 0.62 -1.32
N LYS A 148 -6.12 0.32 -0.81
CA LYS A 148 -6.55 -1.05 -0.53
C LYS A 148 -6.57 -1.89 -1.80
N ILE A 149 -7.08 -1.36 -2.92
CA ILE A 149 -7.03 -2.07 -4.22
C ILE A 149 -5.59 -2.41 -4.60
N VAL A 150 -4.65 -1.46 -4.45
CA VAL A 150 -3.23 -1.71 -4.74
C VAL A 150 -2.65 -2.81 -3.85
N ALA A 151 -2.91 -2.80 -2.54
CA ALA A 151 -2.41 -3.81 -1.62
C ALA A 151 -2.87 -5.23 -2.01
N TYR A 152 -4.13 -5.38 -2.42
CA TYR A 152 -4.65 -6.65 -2.90
C TYR A 152 -4.06 -7.02 -4.27
N ALA A 153 -3.94 -6.08 -5.21
CA ALA A 153 -3.29 -6.34 -6.51
C ALA A 153 -1.87 -6.90 -6.32
N GLN A 154 -1.07 -6.26 -5.45
CA GLN A 154 0.26 -6.70 -5.09
C GLN A 154 0.27 -8.10 -4.47
N GLY A 155 -0.62 -8.37 -3.51
CA GLY A 155 -0.72 -9.68 -2.87
C GLY A 155 -1.11 -10.79 -3.84
N PHE A 156 -2.06 -10.53 -4.75
CA PHE A 156 -2.46 -11.50 -5.76
C PHE A 156 -1.36 -11.76 -6.80
N ASN A 157 -0.62 -10.73 -7.20
CA ASN A 157 0.55 -10.91 -8.07
C ASN A 157 1.64 -11.75 -7.37
N GLN A 158 1.86 -11.57 -6.06
CA GLN A 158 2.77 -12.44 -5.31
C GLN A 158 2.31 -13.90 -5.28
N ILE A 159 1.00 -14.13 -5.13
CA ILE A 159 0.44 -15.49 -5.16
C ILE A 159 0.62 -16.13 -6.52
N GLN A 160 0.35 -15.40 -7.61
CA GLN A 160 0.55 -15.88 -8.97
C GLN A 160 2.04 -16.22 -9.22
N ALA A 161 2.96 -15.33 -8.86
CA ALA A 161 4.39 -15.56 -9.00
C ALA A 161 4.86 -16.78 -8.19
N GLY A 162 4.44 -16.90 -6.93
CA GLY A 162 4.76 -18.07 -6.11
C GLY A 162 4.14 -19.35 -6.66
N SER A 163 2.93 -19.30 -7.20
CA SER A 163 2.30 -20.47 -7.82
C SER A 163 3.03 -20.93 -9.08
N ALA A 164 3.61 -19.99 -9.84
CA ALA A 164 4.41 -20.30 -11.03
C ALA A 164 5.80 -20.84 -10.65
N GLU A 165 6.50 -20.21 -9.70
CA GLU A 165 7.83 -20.63 -9.24
C GLU A 165 7.82 -22.04 -8.61
N TYR A 166 6.76 -22.38 -7.90
CA TYR A 166 6.68 -23.62 -7.12
C TYR A 166 5.70 -24.65 -7.68
N ASP A 167 5.18 -24.45 -8.90
CA ASP A 167 4.24 -25.36 -9.59
C ASP A 167 3.00 -25.75 -8.77
N TRP A 168 2.45 -24.81 -7.99
CA TRP A 168 1.33 -25.10 -7.07
C TRP A 168 -0.05 -25.16 -7.73
N GLY A 169 -0.19 -24.62 -8.95
CA GLY A 169 -1.48 -24.57 -9.66
C GLY A 169 -2.58 -23.82 -8.88
N VAL A 170 -2.23 -22.73 -8.18
CA VAL A 170 -3.20 -21.93 -7.41
C VAL A 170 -4.07 -21.11 -8.36
N THR A 171 -5.39 -21.31 -8.28
CA THR A 171 -6.38 -20.48 -8.97
C THR A 171 -6.72 -19.23 -8.13
N PRO A 172 -6.40 -18.00 -8.57
CA PRO A 172 -6.68 -16.79 -7.81
C PRO A 172 -8.15 -16.58 -7.44
N GLY A 173 -9.08 -16.89 -8.36
CA GLY A 173 -10.52 -16.80 -8.11
C GLY A 173 -10.99 -17.69 -6.96
N ASP A 174 -10.53 -18.94 -6.88
CA ASP A 174 -10.87 -19.86 -5.79
C ASP A 174 -10.30 -19.39 -4.45
N LEU A 175 -9.07 -18.86 -4.46
CA LEU A 175 -8.48 -18.29 -3.26
C LEU A 175 -9.27 -17.07 -2.75
N ALA A 176 -9.70 -16.18 -3.66
CA ALA A 176 -10.52 -15.04 -3.33
C ALA A 176 -11.85 -15.46 -2.68
N ARG A 177 -12.49 -16.53 -3.21
CA ARG A 177 -13.73 -17.10 -2.64
C ARG A 177 -13.57 -17.56 -1.20
N ILE A 178 -12.43 -18.19 -0.87
CA ILE A 178 -12.13 -18.70 0.47
C ILE A 178 -11.98 -17.54 1.47
N TRP A 179 -11.43 -16.40 1.06
CA TRP A 179 -11.24 -15.24 1.95
C TRP A 179 -12.53 -14.45 2.23
N ARG A 180 -13.65 -14.73 1.54
CA ARG A 180 -14.89 -13.96 1.71
C ARG A 180 -15.52 -14.09 3.09
N GLY A 181 -15.21 -15.15 3.84
CA GLY A 181 -15.82 -15.43 5.13
C GLY A 181 -14.83 -16.05 6.11
N GLY A 182 -15.06 -15.80 7.42
CA GLY A 182 -14.29 -16.42 8.50
C GLY A 182 -12.86 -15.90 8.71
N CYS A 183 -12.32 -15.07 7.81
CA CYS A 183 -11.01 -14.44 7.98
C CYS A 183 -11.10 -12.94 8.34
N ILE A 184 -9.95 -12.35 8.70
CA ILE A 184 -9.87 -10.96 9.18
C ILE A 184 -10.08 -9.96 8.05
N ILE A 185 -9.56 -10.24 6.85
CA ILE A 185 -9.68 -9.34 5.70
C ILE A 185 -11.03 -9.48 4.95
N ARG A 186 -12.04 -10.09 5.57
CA ARG A 186 -13.35 -10.30 4.94
C ARG A 186 -14.01 -8.95 4.65
N ALA A 187 -14.51 -8.81 3.43
CA ALA A 187 -15.09 -7.57 2.90
C ALA A 187 -15.95 -7.87 1.67
N LYS A 188 -16.94 -7.02 1.36
CA LYS A 188 -17.67 -7.06 0.07
C LYS A 188 -16.71 -7.00 -1.12
N PHE A 189 -15.60 -6.29 -0.93
CA PHE A 189 -14.46 -6.19 -1.85
C PHE A 189 -13.99 -7.53 -2.45
N LEU A 190 -14.00 -8.62 -1.68
CA LEU A 190 -13.51 -9.94 -2.15
C LEU A 190 -14.43 -10.61 -3.18
N ASN A 191 -15.72 -10.24 -3.21
CA ASN A 191 -16.62 -10.68 -4.28
C ASN A 191 -16.18 -10.12 -5.62
N ARG A 192 -15.78 -8.83 -5.65
CA ARG A 192 -15.28 -8.16 -6.86
C ARG A 192 -13.99 -8.77 -7.38
N ILE A 193 -13.11 -9.23 -6.49
CA ILE A 193 -11.90 -9.95 -6.88
C ILE A 193 -12.24 -11.29 -7.52
N THR A 194 -13.20 -12.02 -6.94
CA THR A 194 -13.68 -13.28 -7.51
C THR A 194 -14.25 -13.06 -8.90
N GLU A 195 -15.14 -12.08 -9.06
CA GLU A 195 -15.74 -11.70 -10.35
C GLU A 195 -14.67 -11.32 -11.40
N ALA A 196 -13.62 -10.60 -11.00
CA ALA A 196 -12.53 -10.20 -11.90
C ALA A 196 -11.76 -11.43 -12.44
N PHE A 197 -11.39 -12.38 -11.58
CA PHE A 197 -10.68 -13.58 -12.02
C PHE A 197 -11.59 -14.59 -12.73
N ASP A 198 -12.89 -14.62 -12.43
CA ASP A 198 -13.86 -15.43 -13.18
C ASP A 198 -14.03 -14.94 -14.62
N GLY A 199 -14.03 -13.62 -14.82
CA GLY A 199 -14.10 -13.01 -16.14
C GLY A 199 -12.77 -13.08 -16.92
N THR A 200 -11.63 -13.05 -16.22
CA THR A 200 -10.30 -13.11 -16.83
C THR A 200 -9.32 -13.87 -15.91
N PRO A 201 -9.18 -15.20 -16.06
CA PRO A 201 -8.34 -16.01 -15.18
C PRO A 201 -6.86 -15.61 -15.17
N ASP A 202 -6.32 -15.20 -16.32
CA ASP A 202 -4.91 -14.82 -16.51
C ASP A 202 -4.68 -13.31 -16.33
N LEU A 203 -5.48 -12.67 -15.47
CA LEU A 203 -5.37 -11.24 -15.22
C LEU A 203 -3.98 -10.88 -14.67
N ALA A 204 -3.25 -10.04 -15.39
CA ALA A 204 -1.91 -9.62 -15.03
C ALA A 204 -1.87 -8.78 -13.73
N THR A 205 -2.93 -8.02 -13.45
CA THR A 205 -3.08 -7.23 -12.23
C THR A 205 -4.55 -6.91 -12.00
N LEU A 206 -4.99 -6.93 -10.74
CA LEU A 206 -6.36 -6.52 -10.40
C LEU A 206 -6.68 -5.10 -10.87
N LEU A 207 -5.68 -4.22 -10.96
CA LEU A 207 -5.85 -2.85 -11.45
C LEU A 207 -6.30 -2.76 -12.92
N ALA A 208 -6.14 -3.82 -13.71
CA ALA A 208 -6.57 -3.88 -15.10
C ALA A 208 -8.03 -4.35 -15.26
N ALA A 209 -8.64 -4.93 -14.21
CA ALA A 209 -10.04 -5.35 -14.30
C ALA A 209 -10.98 -4.13 -14.23
N PRO A 210 -12.07 -4.09 -15.03
CA PRO A 210 -12.89 -2.89 -15.21
C PRO A 210 -13.38 -2.23 -13.92
N TYR A 211 -13.86 -3.02 -12.97
CA TYR A 211 -14.35 -2.51 -11.68
C TYR A 211 -13.25 -1.79 -10.87
N PHE A 212 -12.09 -2.43 -10.72
CA PHE A 212 -10.99 -1.87 -9.93
C PHE A 212 -10.32 -0.69 -10.63
N ARG A 213 -10.25 -0.74 -11.97
CA ARG A 213 -9.78 0.38 -12.77
C ARG A 213 -10.66 1.61 -12.54
N ASP A 214 -11.96 1.49 -12.68
CA ASP A 214 -12.92 2.59 -12.47
C ASP A 214 -12.87 3.13 -11.03
N ALA A 215 -12.79 2.24 -10.04
CA ALA A 215 -12.65 2.61 -8.64
C ALA A 215 -11.37 3.43 -8.36
N VAL A 216 -10.24 3.07 -8.96
CA VAL A 216 -8.98 3.83 -8.80
C VAL A 216 -9.01 5.12 -9.61
N GLU A 217 -9.46 5.09 -10.86
CA GLU A 217 -9.52 6.27 -11.73
C GLU A 217 -10.49 7.34 -11.18
N SER A 218 -11.61 6.95 -10.57
CA SER A 218 -12.55 7.89 -9.91
C SER A 218 -12.05 8.44 -8.56
N GLY A 219 -11.02 7.81 -7.98
CA GLY A 219 -10.40 8.19 -6.71
C GLY A 219 -9.02 8.83 -6.82
N ILE A 220 -8.39 8.85 -7.99
CA ILE A 220 -6.97 9.20 -8.13
C ILE A 220 -6.66 10.65 -7.70
N ASP A 221 -7.52 11.61 -8.02
CA ASP A 221 -7.29 13.01 -7.66
C ASP A 221 -7.44 13.23 -6.15
N SER A 222 -8.43 12.58 -5.54
CA SER A 222 -8.60 12.53 -4.09
C SER A 222 -7.36 11.94 -3.41
N TRP A 223 -6.86 10.83 -3.96
CA TRP A 223 -5.67 10.18 -3.46
C TRP A 223 -4.41 11.07 -3.54
N ARG A 224 -4.22 11.76 -4.66
CA ARG A 224 -3.14 12.74 -4.81
C ARG A 224 -3.26 13.89 -3.82
N ARG A 225 -4.46 14.45 -3.64
CA ARG A 225 -4.70 15.50 -2.63
C ARG A 225 -4.37 15.03 -1.23
N VAL A 226 -4.72 13.80 -0.86
CA VAL A 226 -4.37 13.22 0.44
C VAL A 226 -2.85 13.15 0.63
N VAL A 227 -2.10 12.62 -0.34
CA VAL A 227 -0.63 12.50 -0.23
C VAL A 227 0.03 13.88 -0.17
N VAL A 228 -0.43 14.84 -0.96
CA VAL A 228 0.08 16.23 -0.94
C VAL A 228 -0.20 16.88 0.40
N THR A 229 -1.44 16.83 0.88
CA THR A 229 -1.84 17.43 2.17
C THR A 229 -1.09 16.77 3.33
N ALA A 230 -0.98 15.45 3.36
CA ALA A 230 -0.22 14.73 4.38
C ALA A 230 1.23 15.20 4.43
N THR A 231 1.87 15.32 3.25
CA THR A 231 3.24 15.82 3.12
C THR A 231 3.38 17.26 3.63
N GLN A 232 2.46 18.16 3.24
CA GLN A 232 2.46 19.56 3.68
C GLN A 232 2.24 19.70 5.19
N LEU A 233 1.45 18.81 5.79
CA LEU A 233 1.17 18.81 7.22
C LEU A 233 2.21 18.04 8.05
N GLY A 234 3.15 17.34 7.40
CA GLY A 234 4.12 16.48 8.09
C GLY A 234 3.48 15.23 8.72
N ILE A 235 2.35 14.76 8.19
CA ILE A 235 1.66 13.55 8.64
C ILE A 235 2.23 12.34 7.87
N PRO A 236 2.78 11.32 8.55
CA PRO A 236 3.37 10.17 7.87
C PRO A 236 2.28 9.29 7.25
N VAL A 237 2.40 9.04 5.95
CA VAL A 237 1.46 8.20 5.18
C VAL A 237 2.18 7.18 4.28
N PRO A 238 3.02 6.30 4.84
CA PRO A 238 3.84 5.39 4.05
C PRO A 238 3.02 4.42 3.19
N GLY A 239 1.86 3.96 3.67
CA GLY A 239 0.91 3.15 2.91
C GLY A 239 0.31 3.92 1.73
N PHE A 240 -0.29 5.09 1.95
CA PHE A 240 -0.89 5.89 0.88
C PHE A 240 0.13 6.30 -0.19
N SER A 241 1.31 6.75 0.23
CA SER A 241 2.34 7.25 -0.68
C SER A 241 3.01 6.13 -1.50
N SER A 242 3.30 4.98 -0.89
CA SER A 242 3.90 3.84 -1.60
C SER A 242 2.92 3.19 -2.57
N ALA A 243 1.64 3.08 -2.22
CA ALA A 243 0.63 2.57 -3.11
C ALA A 243 0.41 3.51 -4.32
N LEU A 244 0.45 4.84 -4.12
CA LEU A 244 0.35 5.81 -5.22
C LEU A 244 1.56 5.72 -6.14
N SER A 245 2.75 5.61 -5.56
CA SER A 245 4.00 5.43 -6.30
C SER A 245 4.02 4.14 -7.12
N TYR A 246 3.47 3.06 -6.56
CA TYR A 246 3.30 1.79 -7.28
C TYR A 246 2.34 1.94 -8.47
N TYR A 247 1.17 2.56 -8.26
CA TYR A 247 0.21 2.81 -9.33
C TYR A 247 0.80 3.66 -10.46
N ASP A 248 1.47 4.77 -10.11
CA ASP A 248 2.15 5.64 -11.08
C ASP A 248 3.30 4.90 -11.79
N GLY A 249 4.03 4.04 -11.08
CA GLY A 249 5.06 3.18 -11.66
C GLY A 249 4.52 2.20 -12.69
N LEU A 250 3.42 1.52 -12.36
CA LEU A 250 2.81 0.49 -13.21
C LEU A 250 2.22 1.04 -14.51
N ARG A 251 1.62 2.24 -14.46
CA ARG A 251 1.00 2.87 -15.65
C ARG A 251 1.98 3.65 -16.53
N THR A 252 3.24 3.79 -16.12
CA THR A 252 4.24 4.56 -16.85
C THR A 252 4.89 3.68 -17.91
N GLU A 253 4.76 4.04 -19.18
CA GLU A 253 5.32 3.29 -20.32
C GLU A 253 6.84 3.09 -20.20
N ARG A 254 7.56 4.11 -19.74
CA ARG A 254 9.02 4.08 -19.61
C ARG A 254 9.47 4.68 -18.27
N LEU A 255 10.01 3.82 -17.41
CA LEU A 255 10.55 4.20 -16.11
C LEU A 255 12.03 4.64 -16.21
N PRO A 256 12.55 5.37 -15.20
CA PRO A 256 13.96 5.77 -15.16
C PRO A 256 14.95 4.60 -14.98
N ALA A 257 14.46 3.35 -14.93
CA ALA A 257 15.30 2.14 -14.90
C ALA A 257 16.29 2.04 -16.07
N ALA A 258 16.03 2.70 -17.20
CA ALA A 258 17.01 2.82 -18.29
C ALA A 258 18.30 3.52 -17.84
N LEU A 259 18.21 4.56 -17.00
CA LEU A 259 19.40 5.19 -16.41
C LEU A 259 20.10 4.24 -15.45
N THR A 260 19.34 3.52 -14.61
CA THR A 260 19.91 2.50 -13.71
C THR A 260 20.70 1.45 -14.49
N GLN A 261 20.19 0.98 -15.63
CA GLN A 261 20.91 0.07 -16.51
C GLN A 261 22.21 0.69 -17.05
N GLY A 262 22.17 1.92 -17.55
CA GLY A 262 23.37 2.63 -18.00
C GLY A 262 24.41 2.82 -16.89
N LEU A 263 23.98 3.16 -15.67
CA LEU A 263 24.89 3.26 -14.51
C LEU A 263 25.54 1.91 -14.19
N ARG A 264 24.76 0.84 -14.13
CA ARG A 264 25.25 -0.52 -13.88
C ARG A 264 26.25 -0.97 -14.94
N ASP A 265 25.98 -0.66 -16.19
CA ASP A 265 26.91 -0.93 -17.28
C ASP A 265 28.19 -0.10 -17.14
N PHE A 266 28.07 1.18 -16.78
CA PHE A 266 29.19 2.09 -16.57
C PHE A 266 30.18 1.60 -15.53
N PHE A 267 29.72 1.33 -14.29
CA PHE A 267 30.63 1.01 -13.19
C PHE A 267 30.97 -0.48 -13.10
N GLY A 268 30.18 -1.35 -13.73
CA GLY A 268 30.23 -2.80 -13.48
C GLY A 268 30.14 -3.69 -14.72
N ALA A 269 30.12 -3.12 -15.94
CA ALA A 269 29.99 -3.88 -17.19
C ALA A 269 28.82 -4.88 -17.19
N HIS A 270 27.71 -4.49 -16.55
CA HIS A 270 26.55 -5.36 -16.35
C HIS A 270 25.68 -5.55 -17.60
N THR A 271 26.02 -4.91 -18.72
CA THR A 271 25.27 -4.90 -19.97
C THR A 271 23.86 -4.30 -19.85
N TYR A 272 23.21 -4.03 -20.99
CA TYR A 272 21.82 -3.60 -21.07
C TYR A 272 21.15 -4.10 -22.36
N GLY A 273 19.81 -4.13 -22.39
CA GLY A 273 19.04 -4.34 -23.62
C GLY A 273 18.69 -3.00 -24.29
N ARG A 274 18.29 -3.04 -25.56
CA ARG A 274 17.86 -1.85 -26.32
C ARG A 274 16.41 -1.98 -26.79
N ILE A 275 15.72 -0.84 -26.90
CA ILE A 275 14.31 -0.77 -27.34
C ILE A 275 14.15 -0.92 -28.86
N ASP A 276 15.26 -0.74 -29.60
CA ASP A 276 15.34 -0.80 -31.05
C ASP A 276 16.10 -2.05 -31.54
N ALA A 277 16.26 -3.05 -30.66
CA ALA A 277 16.91 -4.32 -30.96
C ALA A 277 16.08 -5.50 -30.41
N ASP A 278 16.51 -6.71 -30.74
CA ASP A 278 15.98 -7.93 -30.13
C ASP A 278 16.16 -7.89 -28.60
N HIS A 279 15.10 -8.22 -27.85
CA HIS A 279 15.08 -8.13 -26.38
C HIS A 279 16.04 -9.10 -25.69
N ASP A 280 16.39 -10.20 -26.38
CA ASP A 280 17.35 -11.18 -25.89
C ASP A 280 18.80 -10.71 -26.04
N LYS A 281 19.06 -9.73 -26.92
CA LYS A 281 20.39 -9.16 -27.10
C LYS A 281 20.80 -8.26 -25.93
N LYS A 282 22.09 -8.33 -25.59
CA LYS A 282 22.73 -7.48 -24.59
C LYS A 282 23.84 -6.68 -25.23
N PHE A 283 24.03 -5.47 -24.71
CA PHE A 283 24.99 -4.51 -25.20
C PHE A 283 25.81 -3.99 -24.03
N HIS A 284 27.08 -3.71 -24.28
CA HIS A 284 27.99 -3.06 -23.35
C HIS A 284 28.58 -1.84 -24.04
N THR A 285 28.55 -0.67 -23.39
CA THR A 285 29.30 0.49 -23.86
C THR A 285 30.71 0.44 -23.28
N LEU A 286 31.74 0.66 -24.10
CA LEU A 286 33.14 0.73 -23.67
C LEU A 286 33.42 2.09 -22.97
N TRP A 287 32.84 2.29 -21.79
CA TRP A 287 32.81 3.58 -21.07
C TRP A 287 34.19 4.18 -20.77
N SER A 288 35.18 3.32 -20.50
CA SER A 288 36.56 3.70 -20.24
C SER A 288 37.43 3.78 -21.51
N GLY A 289 36.89 3.33 -22.64
CA GLY A 289 37.55 3.35 -23.94
C GLY A 289 37.04 4.47 -24.83
N ASP A 290 36.75 4.13 -26.09
CA ASP A 290 36.23 5.05 -27.10
C ASP A 290 34.72 5.30 -26.98
N ARG A 291 34.04 4.66 -26.01
CA ARG A 291 32.59 4.71 -25.80
C ARG A 291 31.78 4.14 -26.96
N SER A 292 32.38 3.28 -27.78
CA SER A 292 31.63 2.45 -28.71
C SER A 292 30.79 1.42 -27.95
N GLU A 293 29.69 0.99 -28.56
CA GLU A 293 28.83 -0.07 -28.05
C GLU A 293 29.18 -1.39 -28.74
N VAL A 294 29.23 -2.47 -27.97
CA VAL A 294 29.43 -3.84 -28.45
C VAL A 294 28.29 -4.74 -28.01
N GLU A 295 27.91 -5.70 -28.84
CA GLU A 295 26.99 -6.79 -28.45
C GLU A 295 27.77 -7.77 -27.54
N ALA A 296 27.21 -8.09 -26.38
CA ALA A 296 27.85 -8.85 -25.29
C ALA A 296 27.41 -10.32 -25.25
#